data_AF-A0A8T2URE2-F1
#
_entry.id   AF-A0A8T2URE2-F1
#
_cell.length_a   1.000
_cell.length_b   1.000
_cell.length_c   1.000
_cell.angle_alpha   90.00
_cell.angle_beta   90.00
_cell.angle_gamma   90.00
#
_symmetry.space_group_name_H-M   'P 1'
#
loop_
_entity.id
_entity.type
_entity.pdbx_description
1 polymer ?
#
loop_
_entity_poly.entity_id
_entity_poly.type
_entity_poly.pdbx_seq_one_letter_code
_entity_poly.pdbx_strand_id
1 'polypeptide(L)'
;MAGGSSRSQDTMDRLIIFLAKRDGIDKLVKTFQYVAKLAHWRLQGIGQESLADRAKKWEVSCGTSRKAFRTGRFLSGMNALRSPYPNRVMQTLAILSNGGEMVYFFFDHLLWLSRIGLLDTHLAARMSYISAFGEGVGYIFFIAADLINIRKGLRAEKELIAELASVAKQEGSQEDREALAKQIRTKIRGIRVQRIMQFMAIAANLADLIIALAEVEPNPFCNHAVTLGISGLVSAWAGWYRNWPSAT
;
A
#
# COMPACT_ATOMS: atom_id res chain seq x y z
N MET A 1 10.89 44.09 -7.79
CA MET A 1 11.73 43.22 -6.93
C MET A 1 10.80 42.67 -5.85
N ALA A 2 10.60 41.38 -5.61
CA ALA A 2 11.50 40.24 -5.75
C ALA A 2 10.96 39.19 -6.74
N GLY A 3 11.87 38.65 -7.55
CA GLY A 3 11.65 37.43 -8.29
C GLY A 3 11.60 36.26 -7.31
N GLY A 4 10.43 35.68 -7.12
CA GLY A 4 10.30 34.35 -6.55
C GLY A 4 10.80 33.35 -7.57
N SER A 5 12.07 32.97 -7.47
CA SER A 5 12.59 31.76 -8.11
C SER A 5 11.66 30.60 -7.74
N SER A 6 11.00 29.99 -8.73
CA SER A 6 10.26 28.75 -8.52
C SER A 6 11.27 27.67 -8.13
N ARG A 7 11.55 27.55 -6.83
CA ARG A 7 12.42 26.50 -6.30
C ARG A 7 11.84 25.16 -6.74
N SER A 8 12.60 24.41 -7.54
CA SER A 8 12.27 23.03 -7.87
C SER A 8 12.07 22.27 -6.56
N GLN A 9 10.91 21.60 -6.42
CA GLN A 9 10.57 20.87 -5.19
C GLN A 9 11.67 19.87 -4.85
N ASP A 10 12.36 20.14 -3.74
CA ASP A 10 13.43 19.30 -3.27
C ASP A 10 12.89 18.11 -2.46
N THR A 11 13.79 17.25 -1.99
CA THR A 11 13.41 16.05 -1.22
C THR A 11 12.69 16.40 0.08
N MET A 12 13.02 17.54 0.71
CA MET A 12 12.37 17.98 1.95
C MET A 12 10.93 18.39 1.66
N ASP A 13 10.69 19.16 0.59
CA ASP A 13 9.34 19.55 0.18
C ASP A 13 8.46 18.31 -0.08
N ARG A 14 9.01 17.28 -0.74
CA ARG A 14 8.29 16.02 -0.99
C ARG A 14 8.01 15.25 0.29
N LEU A 15 8.95 15.24 1.24
CA LEU A 15 8.73 14.62 2.53
C LEU A 15 7.62 15.33 3.32
N ILE A 16 7.60 16.66 3.28
CA ILE A 16 6.52 17.46 3.91
C ILE A 16 5.17 17.11 3.28
N ILE A 17 5.07 17.10 1.95
CA ILE A 17 3.83 16.74 1.23
C ILE A 17 3.39 15.31 1.56
N PHE A 18 4.35 14.38 1.66
CA PHE A 18 4.08 12.99 2.03
C PHE A 18 3.52 12.90 3.45
N LEU A 19 4.18 13.51 4.43
CA LEU A 19 3.80 13.44 5.84
C LEU A 19 2.54 14.24 6.17
N ALA A 20 2.21 15.27 5.38
CA ALA A 20 0.95 16.02 5.50
C ALA A 20 -0.28 15.14 5.18
N LYS A 21 -0.10 14.03 4.45
CA LYS A 21 -1.18 13.08 4.16
C LYS A 21 -1.27 12.05 5.28
N ARG A 22 -2.50 11.74 5.68
CA ARG A 22 -2.84 10.65 6.62
C ARG A 22 -2.14 9.33 6.26
N ASP A 23 -2.11 9.00 4.98
CA ASP A 23 -1.48 7.77 4.49
C ASP A 23 0.05 7.81 4.65
N GLY A 24 0.69 8.97 4.45
CA GLY A 24 2.13 9.10 4.62
C GLY A 24 2.55 8.92 6.08
N ILE A 25 1.84 9.54 7.03
CA ILE A 25 2.13 9.35 8.46
C ILE A 25 1.85 7.91 8.91
N ASP A 26 0.77 7.25 8.43
CA ASP A 26 0.56 5.82 8.72
C ASP A 26 1.72 4.95 8.24
N LYS A 27 2.24 5.18 7.02
CA LYS A 27 3.39 4.41 6.50
C LYS A 27 4.67 4.68 7.27
N LEU A 28 4.91 5.91 7.73
CA LEU A 28 6.04 6.22 8.60
C LEU A 28 5.95 5.47 9.93
N VAL A 29 4.79 5.54 10.59
CA VAL A 29 4.60 4.88 11.88
C VAL A 29 4.58 3.36 11.72
N LYS A 30 4.15 2.82 10.56
CA LYS A 30 4.31 1.39 10.22
C LYS A 30 5.77 0.99 10.17
N THR A 31 6.63 1.80 9.53
CA THR A 31 8.07 1.56 9.51
C THR A 31 8.61 1.48 10.94
N PHE A 32 8.29 2.45 11.80
CA PHE A 32 8.73 2.43 13.20
C PHE A 32 8.25 1.19 13.96
N GLN A 33 6.97 0.82 13.82
CA GLN A 33 6.41 -0.36 14.46
C GLN A 33 7.22 -1.62 14.14
N TYR A 34 7.50 -1.87 12.85
CA TYR A 34 8.13 -3.12 12.45
C TYR A 34 9.66 -3.12 12.60
N VAL A 35 10.30 -1.95 12.54
CA VAL A 35 11.70 -1.81 13.02
C VAL A 35 11.77 -2.15 14.51
N ALA A 36 10.88 -1.60 15.33
CA ALA A 36 10.81 -1.87 16.77
C ALA A 36 10.56 -3.36 17.06
N LYS A 37 9.73 -4.02 16.24
CA LYS A 37 9.47 -5.47 16.34
C LYS A 37 10.73 -6.32 16.12
N LEU A 38 11.51 -5.98 15.09
CA LEU A 38 12.78 -6.67 14.80
C LEU A 38 13.84 -6.36 15.87
N ALA A 39 13.89 -5.11 16.33
CA ALA A 39 14.76 -4.70 17.42
C ALA A 39 14.45 -5.48 18.70
N HIS A 40 13.17 -5.59 19.08
CA HIS A 40 12.73 -6.41 20.23
C HIS A 40 13.20 -7.86 20.09
N TRP A 41 12.96 -8.50 18.94
CA TRP A 41 13.39 -9.87 18.70
C TRP A 41 14.91 -10.03 18.84
N ARG A 42 15.70 -9.13 18.27
CA ARG A 42 17.16 -9.18 18.35
C ARG A 42 17.67 -8.96 19.78
N LEU A 43 17.12 -7.96 20.48
CA LEU A 43 17.52 -7.59 21.84
C LEU A 43 17.19 -8.70 22.84
N GLN A 44 16.03 -9.35 22.68
CA GLN A 44 15.65 -10.52 23.47
C GLN A 44 16.63 -11.68 23.23
N GLY A 45 17.02 -11.92 21.97
CA GLY A 45 17.97 -12.99 21.62
C GLY A 45 19.39 -12.78 22.14
N ILE A 46 19.78 -11.56 22.51
CA ILE A 46 21.10 -11.26 23.11
C ILE A 46 21.01 -11.00 24.63
N GLY A 47 19.87 -11.28 25.27
CA GLY A 47 19.70 -11.16 26.73
C GLY A 47 19.58 -9.73 27.26
N GLN A 48 19.28 -8.74 26.41
CA GLN A 48 19.12 -7.33 26.83
C GLN A 48 17.65 -7.01 27.16
N GLU A 49 17.13 -7.59 28.24
CA GLU A 49 15.70 -7.52 28.61
C GLU A 49 15.14 -6.09 28.70
N SER A 50 15.83 -5.19 29.40
CA SER A 50 15.40 -3.78 29.55
C SER A 50 15.27 -3.04 28.21
N LEU A 51 16.19 -3.28 27.27
CA LEU A 51 16.13 -2.67 25.94
C LEU A 51 15.08 -3.35 25.06
N ALA A 52 14.91 -4.67 25.18
CA ALA A 52 13.85 -5.40 24.50
C ALA A 52 12.48 -4.85 24.91
N ASP A 53 12.22 -4.64 26.21
CA ASP A 53 10.97 -4.07 26.72
C ASP A 53 10.70 -2.66 26.16
N ARG A 54 11.74 -1.83 26.05
CA ARG A 54 11.62 -0.50 25.43
C ARG A 54 11.24 -0.61 23.95
N ALA A 55 11.87 -1.52 23.22
CA ALA A 55 11.52 -1.79 21.82
C ALA A 55 10.10 -2.33 21.70
N LYS A 56 9.64 -3.18 22.64
CA LYS A 56 8.26 -3.70 22.66
C LYS A 56 7.24 -2.59 22.89
N LYS A 57 7.50 -1.70 23.87
CA LYS A 57 6.64 -0.53 24.13
C LYS A 57 6.56 0.38 22.91
N TRP A 58 7.67 0.57 22.20
CA TRP A 58 7.69 1.33 20.96
C TRP A 58 6.86 0.67 19.85
N GLU A 59 7.00 -0.64 19.63
CA GLU A 59 6.18 -1.42 18.70
C GLU A 59 4.68 -1.23 18.98
N VAL A 60 4.26 -1.46 20.23
CA VAL A 60 2.85 -1.42 20.64
C VAL A 60 2.26 0.00 20.53
N SER A 61 3.03 1.01 20.92
CA SER A 61 2.64 2.42 20.81
C SER A 61 2.41 2.81 19.34
N CYS A 62 3.37 2.49 18.46
CA CYS A 62 3.21 2.73 17.02
C CYS A 62 2.00 1.99 16.44
N GLY A 63 1.80 0.72 16.80
CA GLY A 63 0.66 -0.07 16.35
C GLY A 63 -0.70 0.56 16.74
N THR A 64 -0.79 1.11 17.96
CA THR A 64 -2.00 1.79 18.45
C THR A 64 -2.25 3.11 17.72
N SER A 65 -1.22 3.96 17.58
CA SER A 65 -1.32 5.24 16.87
C SER A 65 -1.77 5.08 15.42
N ARG A 66 -1.32 4.02 14.73
CA ARG A 66 -1.75 3.72 13.36
C ARG A 66 -3.24 3.41 13.24
N LYS A 67 -3.84 2.77 14.23
CA LYS A 67 -5.30 2.54 14.21
C LYS A 67 -6.05 3.86 14.30
N ALA A 68 -5.62 4.75 15.19
CA ALA A 68 -6.17 6.09 15.31
C ALA A 68 -6.01 6.90 14.01
N PHE A 69 -4.83 6.89 13.38
CA PHE A 69 -4.63 7.62 12.11
C PHE A 69 -5.45 7.08 10.94
N ARG A 70 -5.82 5.79 10.95
CA ARG A 70 -6.66 5.21 9.89
C ARG A 70 -8.14 5.45 10.12
N THR A 71 -8.49 6.36 11.04
CA THR A 71 -9.88 6.69 11.34
C THR A 71 -10.63 7.12 10.08
N GLY A 72 -11.84 6.57 9.88
CA GLY A 72 -12.71 6.87 8.73
C GLY A 72 -12.26 6.26 7.39
N ARG A 73 -11.20 5.45 7.36
CA ARG A 73 -10.70 4.84 6.11
C ARG A 73 -11.66 3.83 5.48
N PHE A 74 -12.58 3.24 6.25
CA PHE A 74 -13.64 2.38 5.71
C PHE A 74 -14.54 3.11 4.68
N LEU A 75 -14.66 4.44 4.77
CA LEU A 75 -15.41 5.26 3.81
C LEU A 75 -14.77 5.25 2.40
N SER A 76 -13.45 5.05 2.30
CA SER A 76 -12.78 4.91 1.01
C SER A 76 -13.24 3.63 0.30
N GLY A 77 -13.39 2.52 1.04
CA GLY A 77 -13.97 1.29 0.52
C GLY A 77 -15.41 1.48 0.08
N MET A 78 -16.25 2.13 0.90
CA MET A 78 -17.64 2.47 0.53
C MET A 78 -17.72 3.34 -0.73
N ASN A 79 -16.81 4.29 -0.88
CA ASN A 79 -16.78 5.14 -2.07
C ASN A 79 -16.39 4.34 -3.33
N ALA A 80 -15.41 3.45 -3.22
CA ALA A 80 -15.00 2.59 -4.32
C ALA A 80 -16.16 1.71 -4.82
N LEU A 81 -16.94 1.12 -3.90
CA LEU A 81 -18.11 0.30 -4.25
C LEU A 81 -19.17 1.03 -5.10
N ARG A 82 -19.20 2.36 -5.07
CA ARG A 82 -20.14 3.18 -5.87
C ARG A 82 -19.59 3.58 -7.24
N SER A 83 -18.33 3.26 -7.54
CA SER A 83 -17.67 3.68 -8.77
C SER A 83 -18.07 2.80 -9.96
N PRO A 84 -18.20 3.36 -11.17
CA PRO A 84 -18.39 2.56 -12.37
C PRO A 84 -17.11 1.78 -12.70
N TYR A 85 -17.26 0.53 -13.16
CA TYR A 85 -16.14 -0.35 -13.51
C TYR A 85 -16.17 -0.75 -14.99
N PRO A 86 -15.00 -0.95 -15.63
CA PRO A 86 -14.92 -1.19 -17.08
C PRO A 86 -15.62 -2.47 -17.55
N ASN A 87 -15.70 -3.49 -16.69
CA ASN A 87 -16.38 -4.75 -17.00
C ASN A 87 -16.76 -5.49 -15.71
N ARG A 88 -17.62 -6.52 -15.85
CA ARG A 88 -18.13 -7.31 -14.71
C ARG A 88 -17.03 -7.97 -13.89
N VAL A 89 -15.96 -8.46 -14.52
CA VAL A 89 -14.85 -9.10 -13.79
C VAL A 89 -14.15 -8.09 -12.87
N MET A 90 -13.83 -6.90 -13.39
CA MET A 90 -13.21 -5.83 -12.60
C MET A 90 -14.16 -5.30 -11.52
N GLN A 91 -15.47 -5.24 -11.81
CA GLN A 91 -16.48 -4.88 -10.83
C GLN A 91 -16.52 -5.88 -9.67
N THR A 92 -16.59 -7.19 -9.96
CA THR A 92 -16.60 -8.22 -8.93
C THR A 92 -15.33 -8.19 -8.08
N LEU A 93 -14.16 -8.11 -8.71
CA LEU A 93 -12.89 -8.03 -7.98
C LEU A 93 -12.84 -6.79 -7.09
N ALA A 94 -13.30 -5.64 -7.60
CA ALA A 94 -13.31 -4.42 -6.83
C ALA A 94 -14.33 -4.43 -5.69
N ILE A 95 -15.50 -5.06 -5.88
CA ILE A 95 -16.48 -5.23 -4.80
C ILE A 95 -15.89 -6.08 -3.68
N LEU A 96 -15.25 -7.20 -4.02
CA LEU A 96 -14.67 -8.10 -3.03
C LEU A 96 -13.45 -7.48 -2.35
N SER A 97 -12.58 -6.79 -3.09
CA SER A 97 -11.38 -6.17 -2.54
C SER A 97 -11.71 -4.98 -1.63
N ASN A 98 -12.53 -4.03 -2.11
CA ASN A 98 -12.91 -2.83 -1.34
C ASN A 98 -13.91 -3.16 -0.23
N GLY A 99 -14.75 -4.18 -0.42
CA GLY A 99 -15.62 -4.71 0.63
C GLY A 99 -14.81 -5.31 1.78
N GLY A 100 -13.78 -6.11 1.46
CA GLY A 100 -12.83 -6.62 2.46
C GLY A 100 -12.09 -5.51 3.20
N GLU A 101 -11.58 -4.50 2.48
CA GLU A 101 -10.93 -3.31 3.07
C GLU A 101 -11.89 -2.52 3.99
N MET A 102 -13.17 -2.40 3.60
CA MET A 102 -14.19 -1.75 4.43
C MET A 102 -14.41 -2.52 5.75
N VAL A 103 -14.59 -3.84 5.67
CA VAL A 103 -14.74 -4.70 6.87
C VAL A 103 -13.52 -4.56 7.76
N TYR A 104 -12.32 -4.68 7.18
CA TYR A 104 -11.07 -4.48 7.90
C TYR A 104 -11.06 -3.17 8.69
N PHE A 105 -11.18 -2.03 8.00
CA PHE A 105 -11.04 -0.74 8.68
C PHE A 105 -12.13 -0.52 9.72
N PHE A 106 -13.36 -0.93 9.45
CA PHE A 106 -14.45 -0.77 10.40
C PHE A 106 -14.18 -1.55 11.70
N PHE A 107 -13.85 -2.83 11.59
CA PHE A 107 -13.59 -3.68 12.76
C PHE A 107 -12.26 -3.37 13.45
N ASP A 108 -11.26 -2.87 12.72
CA ASP A 108 -10.00 -2.39 13.31
C ASP A 108 -10.21 -1.18 14.23
N HIS A 109 -11.22 -0.34 13.96
CA HIS A 109 -11.60 0.74 14.88
C HIS A 109 -12.25 0.20 16.15
N LEU A 110 -13.18 -0.74 16.02
CA LEU A 110 -13.82 -1.36 17.20
C LEU A 110 -12.78 -2.07 18.07
N LEU A 111 -11.81 -2.74 17.45
CA LEU A 111 -10.65 -3.30 18.13
C LEU A 111 -9.82 -2.23 18.85
N TRP A 112 -9.54 -1.10 18.20
CA TRP A 112 -8.84 0.01 18.83
C TRP A 112 -9.59 0.56 20.05
N LEU A 113 -10.89 0.83 19.91
CA LEU A 113 -11.74 1.32 20.99
C LEU A 113 -11.85 0.33 22.16
N SER A 114 -11.89 -0.97 21.88
CA SER A 114 -11.85 -2.04 22.88
C SER A 114 -10.50 -2.08 23.61
N ARG A 115 -9.37 -1.91 22.90
CA ARG A 115 -8.03 -1.93 23.51
C ARG A 115 -7.73 -0.72 24.40
N ILE A 116 -8.35 0.43 24.14
CA ILE A 116 -8.21 1.62 25.01
C ILE A 116 -9.24 1.67 26.15
N GLY A 117 -10.12 0.66 26.24
CA GLY A 117 -11.13 0.56 27.30
C GLY A 117 -12.39 1.39 27.08
N LEU A 118 -12.62 1.95 25.88
CA LEU A 118 -13.87 2.64 25.57
C LEU A 118 -15.01 1.64 25.31
N LEU A 119 -14.70 0.52 24.66
CA LEU A 119 -15.61 -0.62 24.49
C LEU A 119 -15.17 -1.78 25.39
N ASP A 120 -16.06 -2.76 25.57
CA ASP A 120 -15.76 -4.01 26.26
C ASP A 120 -14.49 -4.66 25.69
N THR A 121 -13.53 -4.97 26.57
CA THR A 121 -12.23 -5.55 26.24
C THR A 121 -12.37 -6.99 25.70
N HIS A 122 -13.45 -7.69 26.05
CA HIS A 122 -13.74 -9.03 25.52
C HIS A 122 -14.05 -9.03 24.02
N LEU A 123 -14.46 -7.89 23.46
CA LEU A 123 -14.69 -7.75 22.02
C LEU A 123 -13.39 -7.75 21.21
N ALA A 124 -12.25 -7.38 21.80
CA ALA A 124 -10.98 -7.21 21.10
C ALA A 124 -10.61 -8.44 20.25
N ALA A 125 -10.69 -9.65 20.82
CA ALA A 125 -10.32 -10.87 20.09
C ALA A 125 -11.23 -11.09 18.85
N ARG A 126 -12.54 -10.94 19.02
CA ARG A 126 -13.52 -11.10 17.93
C ARG A 126 -13.34 -10.03 16.85
N MET A 127 -13.18 -8.76 17.24
CA MET A 127 -12.98 -7.67 16.30
C MET A 127 -11.66 -7.83 15.54
N SER A 128 -10.61 -8.32 16.20
CA SER A 128 -9.31 -8.62 15.57
C SER A 128 -9.43 -9.68 14.50
N TYR A 129 -10.12 -10.78 14.79
CA TYR A 129 -10.35 -11.86 13.82
C TYR A 129 -11.14 -11.38 12.60
N ILE A 130 -12.29 -10.71 12.82
CA ILE A 130 -13.15 -10.22 11.72
C ILE A 130 -12.39 -9.22 10.85
N SER A 131 -11.66 -8.30 11.50
CA SER A 131 -10.81 -7.32 10.84
C SER A 131 -9.76 -8.01 9.95
N ALA A 132 -8.97 -8.94 10.50
CA ALA A 132 -7.92 -9.64 9.78
C ALA A 132 -8.47 -10.51 8.64
N PHE A 133 -9.60 -11.18 8.85
CA PHE A 133 -10.27 -11.96 7.81
C PHE A 133 -10.71 -11.09 6.63
N GLY A 134 -11.40 -9.97 6.90
CA GLY A 134 -11.80 -9.01 5.87
C GLY A 134 -10.62 -8.44 5.09
N GLU A 135 -9.53 -8.12 5.79
CA GLU A 135 -8.28 -7.64 5.20
C GLU A 135 -7.65 -8.68 4.27
N GLY A 136 -7.57 -9.94 4.74
CA GLY A 136 -7.02 -11.06 3.97
C GLY A 136 -7.80 -11.32 2.68
N VAL A 137 -9.13 -11.33 2.76
CA VAL A 137 -10.01 -11.41 1.58
C VAL A 137 -9.72 -10.24 0.63
N GLY A 138 -9.63 -9.02 1.17
CA GLY A 138 -9.29 -7.81 0.41
C GLY A 138 -8.00 -7.96 -0.39
N TYR A 139 -6.93 -8.42 0.26
CA TYR A 139 -5.62 -8.60 -0.36
C TYR A 139 -5.61 -9.59 -1.53
N ILE A 140 -6.27 -10.73 -1.37
CA ILE A 140 -6.37 -11.75 -2.44
C ILE A 140 -6.95 -11.13 -3.71
N PHE A 141 -8.04 -10.38 -3.58
CA PHE A 141 -8.72 -9.78 -4.73
C PHE A 141 -7.98 -8.57 -5.29
N PHE A 142 -7.30 -7.76 -4.47
CA PHE A 142 -6.40 -6.72 -4.98
C PHE A 142 -5.25 -7.30 -5.80
N ILE A 143 -4.60 -8.37 -5.31
CA ILE A 143 -3.53 -9.06 -6.05
C ILE A 143 -4.05 -9.59 -7.39
N ALA A 144 -5.22 -10.23 -7.40
CA ALA A 144 -5.83 -10.73 -8.64
C ALA A 144 -6.10 -9.59 -9.64
N ALA A 145 -6.63 -8.46 -9.17
CA ALA A 145 -6.87 -7.28 -10.00
C ALA A 145 -5.57 -6.70 -10.58
N ASP A 146 -4.53 -6.57 -9.75
CA ASP A 146 -3.22 -6.06 -10.17
C ASP A 146 -2.55 -6.98 -11.21
N LEU A 147 -2.62 -8.30 -11.04
CA LEU A 147 -2.11 -9.27 -12.02
C LEU A 147 -2.82 -9.14 -13.38
N ILE A 148 -4.14 -8.94 -13.39
CA ILE A 148 -4.89 -8.70 -14.62
C ILE A 148 -4.47 -7.39 -15.27
N ASN A 149 -4.32 -6.32 -14.49
CA ASN A 149 -3.91 -5.02 -15.00
C ASN A 149 -2.47 -5.03 -15.54
N ILE A 150 -1.55 -5.76 -14.92
CA ILE A 150 -0.19 -5.98 -15.45
C ILE A 150 -0.26 -6.67 -16.81
N ARG A 151 -1.05 -7.75 -16.93
CA ARG A 151 -1.20 -8.48 -18.20
C ARG A 151 -1.77 -7.58 -19.31
N LYS A 152 -2.78 -6.76 -19.00
CA LYS A 152 -3.34 -5.78 -19.95
C LYS A 152 -2.30 -4.73 -20.34
N GLY A 153 -1.57 -4.17 -19.38
CA GLY A 153 -0.51 -3.20 -19.62
C GLY A 153 0.60 -3.76 -20.51
N LEU A 154 0.99 -5.03 -20.32
CA LEU A 154 1.99 -5.68 -21.16
C LEU A 154 1.52 -5.87 -22.61
N ARG A 155 0.23 -6.16 -22.85
CA ARG A 155 -0.33 -6.23 -24.22
C ARG A 155 -0.33 -4.86 -24.88
N ALA A 156 -0.84 -3.84 -24.17
CA ALA A 156 -0.86 -2.47 -24.66
C ALA A 156 0.56 -1.93 -24.95
N GLU A 157 1.57 -2.25 -24.12
CA GLU A 157 2.96 -1.87 -24.40
C GLU A 157 3.47 -2.51 -25.69
N LYS A 158 3.17 -3.79 -25.94
CA LYS A 158 3.57 -4.47 -27.18
C LYS A 158 2.95 -3.83 -28.42
N GLU A 159 1.66 -3.51 -28.35
CA GLU A 159 0.93 -2.83 -29.43
C GLU A 159 1.53 -1.45 -29.73
N LEU A 160 1.80 -0.65 -28.69
CA LEU A 160 2.43 0.67 -28.83
C LEU A 160 3.86 0.60 -29.37
N ILE A 161 4.63 -0.43 -29.03
CA ILE A 161 5.98 -0.64 -29.60
C ILE A 161 5.89 -0.96 -31.10
N ALA A 162 4.93 -1.79 -31.51
CA ALA A 162 4.67 -2.07 -32.91
C ALA A 162 4.21 -0.81 -33.67
N GLU A 163 3.32 -0.02 -33.06
CA GLU A 163 2.87 1.27 -33.59
C GLU A 163 4.07 2.23 -33.76
N LEU A 164 4.93 2.36 -32.75
CA LEU A 164 6.13 3.19 -32.81
C LEU A 164 7.08 2.78 -33.96
N ALA A 165 7.24 1.48 -34.21
CA ALA A 165 8.04 0.98 -35.32
C ALA A 165 7.40 1.32 -36.69
N SER A 166 6.08 1.40 -36.75
CA SER A 166 5.34 1.77 -37.96
C SER A 166 5.37 3.28 -38.26
N VAL A 167 5.50 4.14 -37.24
CA VAL A 167 5.61 5.61 -37.41
C VAL A 167 6.78 6.00 -38.33
N ALA A 168 7.88 5.26 -38.27
CA ALA A 168 9.03 5.51 -39.15
C ALA A 168 8.72 5.31 -40.64
N LYS A 169 7.68 4.51 -40.95
CA LYS A 169 7.25 4.17 -42.33
C LYS A 169 6.05 5.00 -42.81
N GLN A 170 5.42 5.80 -41.95
CA GLN A 170 4.28 6.63 -42.32
C GLN A 170 4.71 7.82 -43.18
N GLU A 171 3.89 8.18 -44.17
CA GLU A 171 4.03 9.40 -44.96
C GLU A 171 3.56 10.61 -44.13
N GLY A 172 4.32 11.70 -44.16
CA GLY A 172 4.05 12.91 -43.37
C GLY A 172 5.30 13.74 -43.12
N SER A 173 5.12 14.94 -42.56
CA SER A 173 6.26 15.79 -42.21
C SER A 173 7.14 15.10 -41.16
N GLN A 174 8.42 15.46 -41.11
CA GLN A 174 9.32 14.93 -40.09
C GLN A 174 8.91 15.36 -38.67
N GLU A 175 8.38 16.58 -38.55
CA GLU A 175 7.87 17.12 -37.28
C GLU A 175 6.66 16.33 -36.76
N ASP A 176 5.70 15.98 -37.63
CA ASP A 176 4.52 15.21 -37.25
C ASP A 176 4.88 13.80 -36.76
N ARG A 177 5.82 13.15 -37.45
CA ARG A 177 6.33 11.82 -37.06
C ARG A 177 7.04 11.86 -35.72
N GLU A 178 7.84 12.89 -35.47
CA GLU A 178 8.53 13.06 -34.20
C GLU A 178 7.56 13.35 -33.05
N ALA A 179 6.56 14.20 -33.28
CA ALA A 179 5.51 14.50 -32.31
C ALA A 179 4.71 13.24 -31.92
N LEU A 180 4.29 12.44 -32.91
CA LEU A 180 3.58 11.18 -32.70
C LEU A 180 4.46 10.16 -31.96
N ALA A 181 5.72 9.99 -32.37
CA ALA A 181 6.67 9.10 -31.71
C ALA A 181 6.90 9.51 -30.24
N LYS A 182 6.99 10.81 -29.95
CA LYS A 182 7.11 11.35 -28.58
C LYS A 182 5.86 11.05 -27.74
N GLN A 183 4.66 11.14 -28.33
CA GLN A 183 3.41 10.80 -27.67
C GLN A 183 3.36 9.30 -27.31
N ILE A 184 3.70 8.41 -28.26
CA ILE A 184 3.72 6.96 -28.03
C ILE A 184 4.76 6.59 -26.96
N ARG A 185 5.98 7.17 -27.01
CA ARG A 185 7.00 6.97 -25.97
C ARG A 185 6.52 7.40 -24.58
N THR A 186 5.77 8.50 -24.50
CA THR A 186 5.15 8.96 -23.25
C THR A 186 4.12 7.95 -22.73
N LYS A 187 3.26 7.41 -23.60
CA LYS A 187 2.29 6.34 -23.22
C LYS A 187 3.00 5.08 -22.71
N ILE A 188 4.05 4.62 -23.42
CA ILE A 188 4.88 3.47 -23.01
C ILE A 188 5.51 3.73 -21.63
N ARG A 189 6.09 4.91 -21.41
CA ARG A 189 6.65 5.29 -20.10
C ARG A 189 5.58 5.25 -19.01
N GLY A 190 4.38 5.75 -19.28
CA GLY A 190 3.23 5.68 -18.37
C GLY A 190 2.88 4.25 -17.96
N ILE A 191 2.78 3.34 -18.95
CA ILE A 191 2.51 1.92 -18.69
C ILE A 191 3.61 1.27 -17.84
N ARG A 192 4.88 1.58 -18.12
CA ARG A 192 6.03 1.06 -17.35
C ARG A 192 5.99 1.52 -15.88
N VAL A 193 5.72 2.80 -15.65
CA VAL A 193 5.55 3.34 -14.30
C VAL A 193 4.38 2.67 -13.60
N GLN A 194 3.21 2.58 -14.26
CA GLN A 194 2.03 1.93 -13.70
C GLN A 194 2.29 0.47 -13.32
N ARG A 195 3.04 -0.27 -14.13
CA ARG A 195 3.44 -1.65 -13.83
C ARG A 195 4.31 -1.75 -12.58
N ILE A 196 5.26 -0.83 -12.38
CA ILE A 196 6.06 -0.79 -11.14
C ILE A 196 5.15 -0.55 -9.94
N MET A 197 4.18 0.37 -10.05
CA MET A 197 3.22 0.64 -8.97
C MET A 197 2.38 -0.59 -8.62
N GLN A 198 1.99 -1.39 -9.62
CA GLN A 198 1.27 -2.66 -9.44
C GLN A 198 2.15 -3.74 -8.79
N PHE A 199 3.42 -3.85 -9.16
CA PHE A 199 4.33 -4.77 -8.48
C PHE A 199 4.54 -4.40 -7.01
N MET A 200 4.69 -3.10 -6.72
CA MET A 200 4.74 -2.62 -5.33
C MET A 200 3.43 -2.91 -4.59
N ALA A 201 2.28 -2.80 -5.26
CA ALA A 201 0.99 -3.16 -4.70
C ALA A 201 0.91 -4.64 -4.32
N ILE A 202 1.29 -5.52 -5.24
CA ILE A 202 1.32 -6.97 -5.01
C ILE A 202 2.28 -7.31 -3.86
N ALA A 203 3.48 -6.75 -3.85
CA ALA A 203 4.44 -6.98 -2.77
C ALA A 203 3.89 -6.55 -1.40
N ALA A 204 3.24 -5.39 -1.33
CA ALA A 204 2.60 -4.92 -0.09
C ALA A 204 1.45 -5.84 0.35
N ASN A 205 0.57 -6.21 -0.58
CA ASN A 205 -0.60 -7.04 -0.28
C ASN A 205 -0.20 -8.47 0.12
N LEU A 206 0.83 -9.05 -0.50
CA LEU A 206 1.36 -10.36 -0.09
C LEU A 206 1.96 -10.31 1.31
N ALA A 207 2.72 -9.27 1.61
CA ALA A 207 3.31 -9.09 2.92
C ALA A 207 2.25 -8.86 4.01
N ASP A 208 1.24 -8.03 3.72
CA ASP A 208 0.14 -7.81 4.65
C ASP A 208 -0.79 -9.03 4.78
N LEU A 209 -0.93 -9.85 3.74
CA LEU A 209 -1.64 -11.13 3.82
C LEU A 209 -0.98 -12.08 4.83
N ILE A 210 0.35 -12.13 4.90
CA ILE A 210 1.07 -12.91 5.92
C ILE A 210 0.71 -12.41 7.34
N ILE A 211 0.61 -11.10 7.52
CA ILE A 211 0.22 -10.50 8.81
C ILE A 211 -1.23 -10.81 9.15
N ALA A 212 -2.15 -10.73 8.18
CA ALA A 212 -3.54 -11.10 8.37
C ALA A 212 -3.70 -12.59 8.72
N LEU A 213 -2.96 -13.48 8.05
CA LEU A 213 -2.96 -14.91 8.31
C LEU A 213 -2.45 -15.25 9.71
N ALA A 214 -1.46 -14.52 10.23
CA ALA A 214 -0.97 -14.72 11.61
C ALA A 214 -2.07 -14.56 12.68
N GLU A 215 -3.12 -13.80 12.35
CA GLU A 215 -4.24 -13.50 13.23
C GLU A 215 -5.47 -14.38 12.97
N VAL A 216 -5.68 -14.82 11.72
CA VAL A 216 -6.80 -15.70 11.33
C VAL A 216 -6.48 -17.16 11.62
N GLU A 217 -5.27 -17.60 11.27
CA GLU A 217 -4.80 -18.98 11.43
C GLU A 217 -3.35 -18.96 11.96
N PRO A 218 -3.19 -18.77 13.29
CA PRO A 218 -1.87 -18.64 13.89
C PRO A 218 -1.01 -19.88 13.64
N ASN A 219 0.20 -19.68 13.14
CA ASN A 219 1.14 -20.75 12.84
C ASN A 219 2.59 -20.31 13.11
N PRO A 220 3.53 -21.25 13.33
CA PRO A 220 4.90 -20.92 13.73
C PRO A 220 5.63 -20.01 12.73
N PHE A 221 5.29 -20.09 11.45
CA PHE A 221 5.91 -19.27 10.41
C PHE A 221 5.35 -17.84 10.41
N CYS A 222 4.04 -17.67 10.31
CA CYS A 222 3.37 -16.37 10.24
C CYS A 222 3.49 -15.58 11.54
N ASN A 223 3.51 -16.23 12.70
CA ASN A 223 3.63 -15.55 14.00
C ASN A 223 5.10 -15.31 14.41
N HIS A 224 6.08 -15.83 13.66
CA HIS A 224 7.49 -15.56 13.96
C HIS A 224 7.80 -14.06 13.83
N ALA A 225 8.51 -13.51 14.82
CA ALA A 225 8.75 -12.07 14.91
C ALA A 225 9.48 -11.50 13.69
N VAL A 226 10.41 -12.28 13.11
CA VAL A 226 11.15 -11.88 11.89
C VAL A 226 10.23 -11.88 10.67
N THR A 227 9.35 -12.88 10.53
CA THR A 227 8.39 -12.95 9.42
C THR A 227 7.46 -11.75 9.45
N LEU A 228 6.84 -11.46 10.60
CA LEU A 228 5.98 -10.28 10.78
C LEU A 228 6.75 -8.98 10.59
N GLY A 229 7.97 -8.90 11.12
CA GLY A 229 8.87 -7.75 10.99
C GLY A 229 9.17 -7.40 9.53
N ILE A 230 9.67 -8.38 8.77
CA ILE A 230 10.00 -8.21 7.35
C ILE A 230 8.75 -7.92 6.53
N SER A 231 7.66 -8.67 6.72
CA SER A 231 6.41 -8.43 6.02
C SER A 231 5.88 -7.01 6.26
N GLY A 232 5.89 -6.56 7.51
CA GLY A 232 5.47 -5.22 7.85
C GLY A 232 6.32 -4.11 7.22
N LEU A 233 7.63 -4.31 7.12
CA LEU A 233 8.55 -3.38 6.45
C LEU A 233 8.37 -3.37 4.93
N VAL A 234 8.23 -4.54 4.29
CA VAL A 234 7.99 -4.65 2.85
C VAL A 234 6.72 -3.87 2.47
N SER A 235 5.62 -4.07 3.20
CA SER A 235 4.39 -3.31 2.96
C SER A 235 4.54 -1.82 3.27
N ALA A 236 5.25 -1.46 4.33
CA ALA A 236 5.51 -0.05 4.65
C ALA A 236 6.24 0.64 3.49
N TRP A 237 7.38 0.10 3.06
CA TRP A 237 8.24 0.70 2.05
C TRP A 237 7.63 0.69 0.65
N ALA A 238 6.90 -0.37 0.28
CA ALA A 238 6.07 -0.34 -0.92
C ALA A 238 5.02 0.79 -0.85
N GLY A 239 4.45 1.02 0.33
CA GLY A 239 3.58 2.16 0.62
C GLY A 239 4.26 3.52 0.49
N TRP A 240 5.50 3.66 0.97
CA TRP A 240 6.32 4.86 0.77
C TRP A 240 6.50 5.15 -0.70
N TYR A 241 6.99 4.16 -1.47
CA TYR A 241 7.23 4.31 -2.90
C TYR A 241 5.96 4.73 -3.66
N ARG A 242 4.83 4.06 -3.37
CA ARG A 242 3.56 4.32 -4.06
C ARG A 242 2.94 5.67 -3.75
N ASN A 243 3.18 6.21 -2.57
CA ASN A 243 2.60 7.50 -2.14
C ASN A 243 3.59 8.65 -2.22
N TRP A 244 4.83 8.39 -2.62
CA TRP A 244 5.86 9.41 -2.75
C TRP A 244 5.45 10.43 -3.81
N PRO A 245 5.47 11.74 -3.50
CA PRO A 245 5.17 12.76 -4.50
C PRO A 245 6.15 12.68 -5.66
N SER A 246 5.64 12.37 -6.86
CA SER A 246 6.40 12.53 -8.10
C SER A 246 6.66 14.02 -8.34
N ALA A 247 7.86 14.35 -8.85
CA ALA A 247 8.15 15.70 -9.31
C ALA A 247 7.10 16.08 -10.37
N THR A 248 6.30 17.10 -10.07
CA THR A 248 5.43 17.77 -11.04
C THR A 248 6.27 18.55 -12.03
#